data_AF-A0A6L3MMJ4-F1
#
_entry.id   AF-A0A6L3MMJ4-F1
#
_cell.length_a   1.000
_cell.length_b   1.000
_cell.length_c   1.000
_cell.angle_alpha   90.00
_cell.angle_beta   90.00
_cell.angle_gamma   90.00
#
_symmetry.space_group_name_H-M   'P 1'
#
loop_
_entity.id
_entity.type
_entity.pdbx_description
1 polymer ?
#
loop_
_entity_poly.entity_id
_entity_poly.type
_entity_poly.pdbx_seq_one_letter_code
_entity_poly.pdbx_strand_id
1 'polypeptide(L)' 'PADLAARLAPGAAGALRDDERGRIVAALTAHRWRPDAAAEALGISRATLYRRIAKHRIVAPHRA' A
#
# COMPACT_ATOMS: atom_id res chain seq x y z
N PRO A 1 -0.77 34.38 9.02
CA PRO A 1 -1.03 33.08 9.69
C PRO A 1 -0.97 31.92 8.69
N ALA A 2 0.20 31.28 8.52
CA ALA A 2 0.47 30.32 7.44
C ALA A 2 1.36 29.14 7.87
N ASP A 3 1.33 28.72 9.15
CA ASP A 3 2.36 27.81 9.71
C ASP A 3 1.82 26.45 10.22
N LEU A 4 0.58 26.09 9.87
CA LEU A 4 -0.01 24.80 10.25
C LEU A 4 0.33 23.67 9.27
N ALA A 5 0.49 24.00 7.98
CA ALA A 5 0.82 23.01 6.95
C ALA A 5 2.30 22.61 6.96
N ALA A 6 3.21 23.52 7.35
CA ALA A 6 4.66 23.28 7.37
C ALA A 6 5.10 22.32 8.49
N ARG A 7 4.26 22.14 9.53
CA ARG A 7 4.49 21.20 10.64
C ARG A 7 3.90 19.81 10.39
N LEU A 8 3.27 19.58 9.23
CA LEU A 8 2.87 18.24 8.81
C LEU A 8 4.15 17.45 8.48
N ALA A 9 4.61 16.79 9.53
CA ALA A 9 5.92 16.20 9.66
C ALA A 9 6.29 15.27 8.49
N PRO A 10 7.59 15.16 8.15
CA PRO A 10 8.09 14.08 7.30
C PRO A 10 7.71 12.67 7.80
N GLY A 11 7.32 12.53 9.07
CA GLY A 11 6.75 11.31 9.65
C GLY A 11 5.33 10.95 9.17
N ALA A 12 4.50 11.92 8.78
CA ALA A 12 3.15 11.64 8.27
C ALA A 12 3.19 10.91 6.91
N ALA A 13 4.17 11.25 6.06
CA ALA A 13 4.41 10.51 4.82
C ALA A 13 4.90 9.07 5.09
N GLY A 14 5.66 8.85 6.17
CA GLY A 14 6.04 7.52 6.64
C GLY A 14 4.84 6.69 7.09
N ALA A 15 4.02 7.25 7.98
CA ALA A 15 2.80 6.61 8.47
C ALA A 15 1.83 6.26 7.33
N LEU A 16 1.54 7.19 6.42
CA LEU A 16 0.69 6.94 5.25
C LEU A 16 1.25 5.83 4.33
N ARG A 17 2.57 5.71 4.22
CA ARG A 17 3.21 4.63 3.45
C ARG A 17 3.10 3.28 4.15
N ASP A 18 3.19 3.26 5.47
CA ASP A 18 3.06 2.03 6.27
C ASP A 18 1.60 1.57 6.30
N ASP A 19 0.66 2.51 6.36
CA ASP A 19 -0.79 2.29 6.20
C ASP A 19 -1.12 1.72 4.81
N GLU A 20 -0.52 2.28 3.75
CA GLU A 20 -0.69 1.77 2.39
C GLU A 20 -0.16 0.34 2.24
N ARG A 21 1.03 0.07 2.79
CA ARG A 21 1.60 -1.28 2.78
C ARG A 21 0.67 -2.26 3.49
N GLY A 22 0.17 -1.90 4.67
CA GLY A 22 -0.77 -2.71 5.45
C GLY A 22 -2.04 -3.02 4.66
N ARG A 23 -2.65 -2.02 4.03
CA ARG A 23 -3.86 -2.19 3.19
C ARG A 23 -3.64 -3.15 2.02
N ILE A 24 -2.51 -3.04 1.33
CA ILE A 24 -2.20 -3.92 0.20
C ILE A 24 -1.98 -5.36 0.68
N VAL A 25 -1.23 -5.56 1.77
CA VAL A 25 -0.99 -6.90 2.33
C VAL A 25 -2.30 -7.53 2.83
N ALA A 26 -3.17 -6.77 3.49
CA ALA A 26 -4.46 -7.24 3.95
C ALA A 26 -5.35 -7.67 2.77
N ALA A 27 -5.45 -6.85 1.72
CA ALA A 27 -6.20 -7.19 0.51
C ALA A 27 -5.64 -8.45 -0.19
N LEU A 28 -4.31 -8.53 -0.36
CA LEU A 28 -3.67 -9.72 -0.94
C LEU A 28 -3.95 -10.96 -0.10
N THR A 29 -3.86 -10.87 1.23
CA THR A 29 -4.11 -11.99 2.13
C THR A 29 -5.57 -12.45 2.07
N ALA A 30 -6.53 -11.52 2.12
CA ALA A 30 -7.97 -11.82 2.02
C ALA A 30 -8.33 -12.52 0.70
N HIS A 31 -7.62 -12.18 -0.38
CA HIS A 31 -7.84 -12.77 -1.71
C HIS A 31 -6.88 -13.90 -2.06
N ARG A 32 -6.26 -14.56 -1.06
CA ARG A 32 -5.32 -15.70 -1.26
C ARG A 32 -4.21 -15.37 -2.26
N TRP A 33 -3.68 -14.15 -2.18
CA TRP A 33 -2.61 -13.62 -3.01
C TRP A 33 -2.93 -13.57 -4.51
N ARG A 34 -4.22 -13.50 -4.87
CA ARG A 34 -4.68 -13.27 -6.25
C ARG A 34 -4.64 -11.77 -6.57
N PRO A 35 -3.69 -11.29 -7.41
CA PRO A 35 -3.47 -9.85 -7.62
C PRO A 35 -4.67 -9.16 -8.26
N ASP A 36 -5.37 -9.85 -9.17
CA ASP A 36 -6.55 -9.31 -9.85
C ASP A 36 -7.67 -9.01 -8.83
N ALA A 37 -8.02 -9.99 -8.00
CA ALA A 37 -9.06 -9.83 -6.99
C ALA A 37 -8.69 -8.78 -5.93
N ALA A 38 -7.41 -8.71 -5.54
CA ALA A 38 -6.92 -7.69 -4.61
C ALA A 38 -6.94 -6.28 -5.23
N ALA A 39 -6.63 -6.14 -6.53
CA ALA A 39 -6.69 -4.86 -7.24
C ALA A 39 -8.13 -4.33 -7.32
N GLU A 40 -9.07 -5.21 -7.69
CA GLU A 40 -10.51 -4.90 -7.71
C GLU A 40 -11.02 -4.49 -6.33
N ALA A 41 -10.67 -5.23 -5.28
CA ALA A 41 -11.07 -4.90 -3.91
C ALA A 41 -10.49 -3.56 -3.39
N LEU A 42 -9.32 -3.16 -3.89
CA LEU A 42 -8.70 -1.87 -3.60
C LEU A 42 -9.20 -0.74 -4.51
N GLY A 43 -10.02 -1.03 -5.53
CA GLY A 43 -10.49 -0.05 -6.51
C GLY A 43 -9.35 0.56 -7.36
N ILE A 44 -8.27 -0.19 -7.58
CA ILE A 44 -7.11 0.27 -8.36
C ILE A 44 -6.81 -0.67 -9.53
N SER A 45 -6.16 -0.15 -10.57
CA SER A 45 -5.68 -1.00 -11.66
C SER A 45 -4.56 -1.94 -11.21
N ARG A 46 -4.47 -3.12 -11.83
CA ARG A 46 -3.35 -4.09 -11.63
C ARG A 46 -1.97 -3.44 -11.74
N ALA A 47 -1.78 -2.56 -12.74
CA ALA A 47 -0.52 -1.84 -12.92
C ALA A 47 -0.18 -0.97 -11.69
N THR A 48 -1.18 -0.33 -11.09
CA THR A 48 -1.01 0.43 -9.85
C THR A 48 -0.67 -0.49 -8.68
N LEU A 49 -1.36 -1.61 -8.54
CA LEU A 49 -1.08 -2.61 -7.52
C LEU A 49 0.38 -3.08 -7.60
N TYR A 50 0.87 -3.47 -8.78
CA TYR A 50 2.27 -3.91 -8.95
C TYR A 50 3.28 -2.81 -8.63
N ARG A 51 3.05 -1.57 -9.06
CA ARG A 51 3.92 -0.44 -8.71
C ARG A 51 4.00 -0.25 -7.19
N ARG A 52 2.87 -0.37 -6.48
CA ARG A 52 2.84 -0.24 -5.02
C ARG A 52 3.49 -1.44 -4.33
N ILE A 53 3.26 -2.67 -4.78
CA ILE A 53 3.95 -3.87 -4.29
C ILE A 53 5.47 -3.71 -4.39
N ALA A 54 5.99 -3.28 -5.54
CA ALA A 54 7.41 -3.02 -5.74
C ALA A 54 7.93 -1.88 -4.85
N LYS A 55 7.21 -0.76 -4.80
CA LYS A 55 7.56 0.42 -3.98
C LYS A 55 7.63 0.08 -2.48
N HIS A 56 6.73 -0.76 -1.99
CA HIS A 56 6.63 -1.15 -0.58
C HIS A 56 7.35 -2.46 -0.26
N ARG A 57 8.05 -3.05 -1.24
CA ARG A 57 8.78 -4.34 -1.10
C ARG A 57 7.92 -5.43 -0.46
N ILE A 58 6.67 -5.54 -0.91
CA ILE A 58 5.73 -6.54 -0.40
C ILE A 58 6.08 -7.89 -1.02
N VAL A 59 6.36 -8.89 -0.18
CA VAL A 59 6.73 -10.25 -0.58
C VAL A 59 5.65 -11.22 -0.10
N ALA A 60 5.27 -12.16 -0.97
CA ALA A 60 4.33 -13.21 -0.62
C ALA A 60 4.96 -14.22 0.34
N PRO A 61 4.26 -14.67 1.40
CA PRO A 61 4.81 -15.56 2.42
C PRO A 61 5.16 -16.95 1.87
N HIS A 62 4.63 -17.33 0.71
CA HIS A 62 4.92 -18.59 -0.01
C HIS A 62 6.01 -18.43 -1.07
N ARG A 63 6.66 -17.27 -1.16
CA ARG A 63 7.83 -17.01 -2.01
C ARG A 63 9.14 -16.86 -1.22
N ALA A 64 9.12 -17.13 0.09
CA ALA A 64 10.31 -17.14 0.94
C ALA A 64 10.98 -18.52 0.91
#